data_AF-A0A5E4XZU9-F1
#
_entry.id   AF-A0A5E4XZU9-F1
#
_cell.length_a   1.000
_cell.length_b   1.000
_cell.length_c   1.000
_cell.angle_alpha   90.00
_cell.angle_beta   90.00
_cell.angle_gamma   90.00
#
_symmetry.space_group_name_H-M   'P 1'
#
loop_
_entity.id
_entity.type
_entity.pdbx_description
1 polymer ?
#
loop_
_entity_poly.entity_id
_entity_poly.type
_entity_poly.pdbx_seq_one_letter_code
_entity_poly.pdbx_strand_id
1 'polypeptide(L)'
;MRYGTAWQRLLACVSAGAALVWATASPAQAPQYESEAALMGAAIASPEGVGQVLDRLVQKCGLYGEATKARGNAALRSWQMRHRDYLAQGQRVRAELAAVYTEPEAKQRFDDLLENQFPRLVERQFVVYSNAIDDQPTQAAKAELCDGYFKAVDDRQFDLTVNDPALAAFFDKRIAAERASSATPPPPPPASSPASSPAGSAGSSPVSK
;
A
#
# COMPACT_ATOMS: atom_id res chain seq x y z
N MET A 1 44.37 41.54 -40.64
CA MET A 1 44.43 43.01 -40.50
C MET A 1 43.05 43.59 -40.82
N ARG A 2 42.56 44.49 -39.95
CA ARG A 2 41.53 45.55 -40.13
C ARG A 2 40.06 45.17 -40.38
N TYR A 3 39.30 45.21 -39.27
CA TYR A 3 38.08 45.98 -38.96
C TYR A 3 37.19 46.55 -40.08
N GLY A 4 35.87 46.40 -39.88
CA GLY A 4 34.82 47.23 -40.48
C GLY A 4 33.46 47.14 -39.74
N THR A 5 33.35 47.91 -38.65
CA THR A 5 32.21 48.74 -38.17
C THR A 5 30.74 48.36 -38.43
N ALA A 6 30.06 48.05 -37.30
CA ALA A 6 28.83 48.67 -36.76
C ALA A 6 27.67 49.13 -37.70
N TRP A 7 26.46 48.60 -37.47
CA TRP A 7 25.35 49.42 -36.96
C TRP A 7 24.21 48.61 -36.32
N GLN A 8 23.60 49.27 -35.33
CA GLN A 8 22.59 48.80 -34.39
C GLN A 8 21.24 48.49 -35.04
N ARG A 9 20.47 47.59 -34.43
CA ARG A 9 19.05 47.84 -34.09
C ARG A 9 18.55 46.87 -33.02
N LEU A 10 18.07 47.48 -31.94
CA LEU A 10 17.28 46.89 -30.86
C LEU A 10 16.07 46.15 -31.44
N LEU A 11 15.85 44.91 -31.01
CA LEU A 11 14.52 44.35 -30.81
C LEU A 11 14.57 43.48 -29.55
N ALA A 12 14.03 44.03 -28.46
CA ALA A 12 13.63 43.28 -27.29
C ALA A 12 12.45 42.37 -27.69
N CYS A 13 12.65 41.06 -27.61
CA CYS A 13 11.56 40.10 -27.47
C CYS A 13 11.86 39.28 -26.22
N VAL A 14 11.25 39.75 -25.12
CA VAL A 14 10.99 38.96 -23.93
C VAL A 14 10.11 37.80 -24.34
N SER A 15 10.66 36.60 -24.33
CA SER A 15 9.88 35.37 -24.21
C SER A 15 10.61 34.46 -23.23
N ALA A 16 10.39 34.75 -21.95
CA ALA A 16 10.56 33.81 -20.86
C ALA A 16 9.47 32.73 -21.01
N GLY A 17 9.71 31.78 -21.92
CA GLY A 17 9.00 30.51 -21.95
C GLY A 17 9.77 29.54 -21.09
N ALA A 18 9.43 29.46 -19.80
CA ALA A 18 9.84 28.35 -18.96
C ALA A 18 9.16 27.10 -19.50
N ALA A 19 9.85 26.38 -20.40
CA ALA A 19 9.49 25.02 -20.74
C ALA A 19 9.68 24.18 -19.47
N LEU A 20 8.58 23.91 -18.76
CA LEU A 20 8.50 22.83 -17.80
C LEU A 20 8.85 21.55 -18.58
N VAL A 21 10.11 21.13 -18.48
CA VAL A 21 10.52 19.80 -18.90
C VAL A 21 9.91 18.85 -17.89
N TRP A 22 8.73 18.33 -18.21
CA TRP A 22 8.21 17.18 -17.52
C TRP A 22 9.22 16.06 -17.75
N ALA A 23 10.02 15.76 -16.73
CA ALA A 23 10.86 14.58 -16.74
C ALA A 23 9.92 13.40 -16.99
N THR A 24 9.97 12.83 -18.19
CA THR A 24 9.28 11.58 -18.48
C THR A 24 9.90 10.55 -17.55
N ALA A 25 9.19 10.22 -16.47
CA ALA A 25 9.56 9.12 -15.60
C ALA A 25 9.75 7.89 -16.50
N SER A 26 11.00 7.45 -16.66
CA SER A 26 11.25 6.15 -17.27
C SER A 26 10.50 5.14 -16.40
N PRO A 27 9.65 4.27 -16.97
CA PRO A 27 8.99 3.26 -16.16
C PRO A 27 10.10 2.41 -15.55
N ALA A 28 10.29 2.55 -14.23
CA ALA A 28 11.13 1.64 -13.49
C ALA A 28 10.62 0.23 -13.83
N GLN A 29 11.50 -0.66 -14.27
CA GLN A 29 11.11 -2.04 -14.53
C GLN A 29 10.50 -2.59 -13.24
N ALA A 30 9.29 -3.14 -13.34
CA ALA A 30 8.61 -3.71 -12.20
C ALA A 30 9.53 -4.75 -11.52
N PRO A 31 9.51 -4.86 -10.19
CA PRO A 31 10.29 -5.86 -9.48
C PRO A 31 10.05 -7.27 -10.03
N GLN A 32 11.13 -8.05 -10.16
CA GLN A 32 11.05 -9.46 -10.54
C GLN A 32 11.31 -10.33 -9.31
N TYR A 33 10.47 -11.35 -9.13
CA TYR A 33 10.54 -12.28 -8.01
C TYR A 33 10.78 -13.69 -8.52
N GLU A 34 11.84 -14.33 -8.03
CA GLU A 34 12.22 -15.68 -8.44
C GLU A 34 11.48 -16.77 -7.65
N SER A 35 10.82 -16.42 -6.55
CA SER A 35 10.12 -17.37 -5.68
C SER A 35 8.99 -16.74 -4.87
N GLU A 36 8.12 -17.58 -4.34
CA GLU A 36 7.09 -17.16 -3.38
C GLU A 36 7.70 -16.61 -2.08
N ALA A 37 8.86 -17.12 -1.66
CA ALA A 37 9.59 -16.58 -0.51
C ALA A 37 10.04 -15.13 -0.75
N ALA A 38 10.46 -14.80 -1.98
CA ALA A 38 10.81 -13.43 -2.35
C ALA A 38 9.57 -12.51 -2.32
N LEU A 39 8.41 -13.00 -2.79
CA LEU A 39 7.13 -12.28 -2.69
C LEU A 39 6.68 -12.08 -1.24
N MET A 40 6.82 -13.10 -0.38
CA MET A 40 6.58 -12.99 1.06
C MET A 40 7.48 -11.92 1.70
N GLY A 41 8.77 -11.91 1.33
CA GLY A 41 9.72 -10.89 1.76
C GLY A 41 9.35 -9.48 1.28
N ALA A 42 8.77 -9.32 0.10
CA ALA A 42 8.27 -8.02 -0.36
C ALA A 42 6.96 -7.62 0.32
N ALA A 43 6.08 -8.58 0.61
CA ALA A 43 4.81 -8.39 1.29
C ALA A 43 4.95 -7.91 2.74
N ILE A 44 6.10 -8.14 3.40
CA ILE A 44 6.39 -7.53 4.70
C ILE A 44 6.66 -6.04 4.61
N ALA A 45 6.93 -5.48 3.42
CA ALA A 45 7.29 -4.08 3.27
C ALA A 45 6.22 -3.29 2.50
N SER A 46 5.63 -3.89 1.47
CA SER A 46 4.64 -3.26 0.60
C SER A 46 3.28 -3.95 0.73
N PRO A 47 2.15 -3.21 0.78
CA PRO A 47 2.01 -1.78 0.47
C PRO A 47 2.25 -0.82 1.64
N GLU A 48 2.51 -1.31 2.86
CA GLU A 48 2.57 -0.45 4.06
C GLU A 48 3.64 0.66 3.95
N GLY A 49 4.82 0.35 3.43
CA GLY A 49 5.90 1.31 3.27
C GLY A 49 5.54 2.45 2.32
N VAL A 50 4.81 2.17 1.25
CA VAL A 50 4.28 3.20 0.34
C VAL A 50 3.29 4.09 1.10
N GLY A 51 2.41 3.51 1.91
CA GLY A 51 1.49 4.26 2.76
C GLY A 51 2.20 5.21 3.72
N GLN A 52 3.29 4.76 4.35
CA GLN A 52 4.09 5.60 5.25
C GLN A 52 4.83 6.73 4.51
N VAL A 53 5.35 6.48 3.29
CA VAL A 53 5.93 7.54 2.45
C VAL A 53 4.88 8.59 2.09
N LEU A 54 3.68 8.17 1.68
CA LEU A 54 2.59 9.07 1.33
C LEU A 54 2.13 9.90 2.53
N ASP A 55 2.00 9.30 3.72
CA ASP A 55 1.65 10.03 4.93
C ASP A 55 2.66 11.13 5.26
N ARG A 56 3.97 10.81 5.22
CA ARG A 56 5.02 11.80 5.42
C ARG A 56 5.04 12.89 4.36
N LEU A 57 4.70 12.55 3.12
CA LEU A 57 4.54 13.51 2.04
C LEU A 57 3.39 14.48 2.33
N VAL A 58 2.25 14.00 2.81
CA VAL A 58 1.13 14.84 3.28
C VAL A 58 1.58 15.78 4.39
N GLN A 59 2.32 15.28 5.38
CA GLN A 59 2.82 16.10 6.49
C GLN A 59 3.76 17.22 6.00
N LYS A 60 4.73 16.89 5.14
CA LYS A 60 5.68 17.87 4.58
C LYS A 60 4.96 18.90 3.70
N CYS A 61 4.13 18.44 2.77
CA CYS A 61 3.42 19.31 1.85
C CYS A 61 2.38 20.19 2.55
N GLY A 62 1.84 19.75 3.69
CA GLY A 62 0.92 20.54 4.50
C GLY A 62 1.54 21.83 5.07
N LEU A 63 2.88 21.96 5.05
CA LEU A 63 3.57 23.19 5.45
C LEU A 63 3.39 24.34 4.44
N TYR A 64 2.90 24.05 3.23
CA TYR A 64 2.78 25.04 2.14
C TYR A 64 1.36 25.56 1.92
N GLY A 65 0.41 25.15 2.77
CA GLY A 65 -0.95 25.71 2.80
C GLY A 65 -2.03 24.70 3.15
N GLU A 66 -3.13 25.18 3.72
CA GLU A 66 -4.27 24.34 4.13
C GLU A 66 -4.93 23.63 2.94
N ALA A 67 -4.99 24.26 1.77
CA ALA A 67 -5.52 23.63 0.56
C ALA A 67 -4.68 22.39 0.14
N THR A 68 -3.36 22.53 0.10
CA THR A 68 -2.43 21.43 -0.20
C THR A 68 -2.51 20.32 0.84
N LYS A 69 -2.60 20.68 2.13
CA LYS A 69 -2.81 19.72 3.22
C LYS A 69 -4.11 18.94 3.06
N ALA A 70 -5.22 19.62 2.76
CA ALA A 70 -6.52 19.00 2.58
C ALA A 70 -6.53 18.04 1.37
N ARG A 71 -5.92 18.46 0.25
CA ARG A 71 -5.74 17.64 -0.94
C ARG A 71 -4.92 16.39 -0.64
N GLY A 72 -3.77 16.54 0.00
CA GLY A 72 -2.92 15.41 0.37
C GLY A 72 -3.62 14.39 1.25
N ASN A 73 -4.34 14.86 2.28
CA ASN A 73 -5.13 14.00 3.14
C ASN A 73 -6.25 13.25 2.38
N ALA A 74 -6.89 13.90 1.41
CA ALA A 74 -7.90 13.25 0.58
C ALA A 74 -7.29 12.17 -0.32
N ALA A 75 -6.16 12.46 -0.96
CA ALA A 75 -5.44 11.51 -1.80
C ALA A 75 -4.96 10.29 -1.00
N LEU A 76 -4.37 10.51 0.19
CA LEU A 76 -3.92 9.44 1.09
C LEU A 76 -5.09 8.54 1.52
N ARG A 77 -6.22 9.11 1.96
CA ARG A 77 -7.40 8.33 2.33
C ARG A 77 -7.94 7.52 1.16
N SER A 78 -7.97 8.11 -0.03
CA SER A 78 -8.41 7.44 -1.25
C SER A 78 -7.50 6.25 -1.58
N TRP A 79 -6.18 6.42 -1.49
CA TRP A 79 -5.21 5.34 -1.67
C TRP A 79 -5.38 4.24 -0.62
N GLN A 80 -5.52 4.59 0.67
CA GLN A 80 -5.73 3.64 1.77
C GLN A 80 -7.00 2.81 1.56
N MET A 81 -8.09 3.44 1.11
CA MET A 81 -9.34 2.73 0.80
C MET A 81 -9.17 1.71 -0.32
N ARG A 82 -8.42 2.05 -1.37
CA ARG A 82 -8.11 1.11 -2.47
C ARG A 82 -7.19 -0.04 -2.02
N HIS A 83 -6.29 0.22 -1.06
CA HIS A 83 -5.29 -0.74 -0.58
C HIS A 83 -5.69 -1.47 0.70
N ARG A 84 -6.90 -1.25 1.22
CA ARG A 84 -7.33 -1.78 2.53
C ARG A 84 -7.07 -3.28 2.66
N ASP A 85 -7.47 -4.07 1.67
CA ASP A 85 -7.35 -5.53 1.72
C ASP A 85 -5.87 -5.97 1.57
N TYR A 86 -5.09 -5.26 0.75
CA TYR A 86 -3.64 -5.51 0.64
C TYR A 86 -2.87 -5.14 1.91
N LEU A 87 -3.23 -4.05 2.58
CA LEU A 87 -2.65 -3.66 3.87
C LEU A 87 -2.95 -4.72 4.94
N ALA A 88 -4.21 -5.17 5.02
CA ALA A 88 -4.60 -6.24 5.94
C ALA A 88 -3.84 -7.54 5.64
N GLN A 89 -3.68 -7.90 4.36
CA GLN A 89 -2.97 -9.12 4.00
C GLN A 89 -1.45 -9.00 4.23
N GLY A 90 -0.85 -7.84 4.04
CA GLY A 90 0.56 -7.59 4.41
C GLY A 90 0.80 -7.80 5.91
N GLN A 91 -0.09 -7.30 6.77
CA GLN A 91 -0.03 -7.54 8.21
C GLN A 91 -0.12 -9.03 8.56
N ARG A 92 -0.99 -9.79 7.88
CA ARG A 92 -1.08 -11.24 8.06
C ARG A 92 0.19 -11.94 7.64
N VAL A 93 0.79 -11.57 6.50
CA VAL A 93 2.08 -12.12 6.07
C VAL A 93 3.19 -11.83 7.09
N ARG A 94 3.24 -10.62 7.67
CA ARG A 94 4.19 -10.32 8.76
C ARG A 94 3.96 -11.23 9.96
N ALA A 95 2.70 -11.43 10.37
CA ALA A 95 2.36 -12.29 11.50
C ALA A 95 2.71 -13.77 11.23
N GLU A 96 2.43 -14.26 10.02
CA GLU A 96 2.80 -15.61 9.57
C GLU A 96 4.33 -15.81 9.64
N LEU A 97 5.11 -14.85 9.13
CA LEU A 97 6.57 -14.92 9.19
C LEU A 97 7.11 -14.80 10.62
N ALA A 98 6.52 -13.93 11.45
CA ALA A 98 6.87 -13.82 12.85
C ALA A 98 6.67 -15.15 13.60
N ALA A 99 5.60 -15.89 13.26
CA ALA A 99 5.29 -17.18 13.87
C ALA A 99 6.25 -18.31 13.47
N VAL A 100 6.93 -18.19 12.33
CA VAL A 100 7.95 -19.16 11.88
C VAL A 100 9.24 -19.03 12.69
N TYR A 101 9.59 -17.83 13.17
CA TYR A 101 10.80 -17.60 13.95
C TYR A 101 10.61 -17.97 15.42
N THR A 102 10.88 -19.24 15.76
CA THR A 102 10.76 -19.77 17.13
C THR A 102 12.00 -19.52 17.98
N GLU A 103 13.18 -19.43 17.35
CA GLU A 103 14.45 -19.20 18.05
C GLU A 103 14.59 -17.72 18.48
N PRO A 104 15.00 -17.43 19.73
CA PRO A 104 15.07 -16.06 20.26
C PRO A 104 15.89 -15.09 19.38
N GLU A 105 17.05 -15.53 18.90
CA GLU A 105 17.92 -14.70 18.05
C GLU A 105 17.32 -14.45 16.66
N ALA A 106 16.60 -15.42 16.10
CA ALA A 106 15.94 -15.26 14.81
C ALA A 106 14.75 -14.30 14.92
N LYS A 107 13.97 -14.45 16.00
CA LYS A 107 12.88 -13.53 16.33
C LYS A 107 13.39 -12.10 16.52
N GLN A 108 14.45 -11.90 17.30
CA GLN A 108 15.03 -10.58 17.52
C GLN A 108 15.51 -9.93 16.22
N ARG A 109 16.09 -10.69 15.29
CA ARG A 109 16.49 -10.18 13.97
C ARG A 109 15.30 -9.78 13.10
N PHE A 110 14.22 -10.55 13.14
CA PHE A 110 13.00 -10.21 12.43
C PHE A 110 12.36 -8.95 13.01
N ASP A 111 12.28 -8.84 14.34
CA ASP A 111 11.77 -7.66 15.03
C ASP A 111 12.64 -6.42 14.71
N ASP A 112 13.98 -6.54 14.73
CA ASP A 112 14.91 -5.47 14.29
C ASP A 112 14.69 -5.05 12.84
N LEU A 113 14.43 -6.00 11.94
CA LEU A 113 14.13 -5.70 10.55
C LEU A 113 12.87 -4.82 10.44
N LEU A 114 11.82 -5.13 11.19
CA LEU A 114 10.56 -4.39 11.13
C LEU A 114 10.63 -3.04 11.87
N GLU A 115 11.32 -2.97 13.00
CA GLU A 115 11.34 -1.80 13.88
C GLU A 115 12.45 -0.80 13.52
N ASN A 116 13.58 -1.26 12.98
CA ASN A 116 14.74 -0.42 12.71
C ASN A 116 15.06 -0.30 11.21
N GLN A 117 15.07 -1.41 10.48
CA GLN A 117 15.52 -1.40 9.08
C GLN A 117 14.43 -0.92 8.13
N PHE A 118 13.20 -1.38 8.30
CA PHE A 118 12.07 -1.00 7.48
C PHE A 118 11.75 0.51 7.56
N PRO A 119 11.72 1.16 8.73
CA PRO A 119 11.54 2.62 8.79
C PRO A 119 12.66 3.40 8.10
N ARG A 120 13.90 2.89 8.11
CA ARG A 120 15.00 3.51 7.34
C ARG A 120 14.83 3.36 5.83
N LEU A 121 14.23 2.27 5.36
CA LEU A 121 13.87 2.12 3.94
C LEU A 121 12.82 3.16 3.54
N VAL A 122 11.78 3.31 4.36
CA VAL A 122 10.73 4.33 4.17
C VAL A 122 11.34 5.73 4.17
N GLU A 123 12.24 6.03 5.11
CA GLU A 123 12.97 7.31 5.17
C GLU A 123 13.72 7.59 3.88
N ARG A 124 14.53 6.65 3.40
CA ARG A 124 15.31 6.84 2.17
C ARG A 124 14.40 7.14 0.98
N GLN A 125 13.27 6.46 0.87
CA GLN A 125 12.31 6.69 -0.19
C GLN A 125 11.63 8.07 -0.06
N PHE A 126 11.29 8.48 1.16
CA PHE A 126 10.71 9.79 1.43
C PHE A 126 11.68 10.94 1.13
N VAL A 127 12.97 10.80 1.47
CA VAL A 127 14.00 11.83 1.26
C VAL A 127 14.09 12.24 -0.21
N VAL A 128 13.90 11.32 -1.16
CA VAL A 128 13.87 11.64 -2.59
C VAL A 128 12.80 12.69 -2.92
N TYR A 129 11.57 12.48 -2.42
CA TYR A 129 10.48 13.45 -2.59
C TYR A 129 10.73 14.74 -1.81
N SER A 130 11.25 14.61 -0.58
CA SER A 130 11.55 15.75 0.27
C SER A 130 12.55 16.71 -0.38
N ASN A 131 13.65 16.18 -0.90
CA ASN A 131 14.69 16.99 -1.54
C ASN A 131 14.14 17.72 -2.78
N ALA A 132 13.40 17.02 -3.64
CA ALA A 132 12.78 17.63 -4.82
C ALA A 132 11.84 18.80 -4.46
N ILE A 133 11.14 18.71 -3.32
CA ILE A 133 10.34 19.81 -2.76
C ILE A 133 11.23 20.91 -2.21
N ASP A 134 12.24 20.56 -1.42
CA ASP A 134 13.09 21.54 -0.75
C ASP A 134 13.87 22.39 -1.75
N ASP A 135 14.26 21.81 -2.89
CA ASP A 135 14.96 22.43 -4.00
C ASP A 135 14.11 23.45 -4.79
N GLN A 136 12.79 23.50 -4.59
CA GLN A 136 11.95 24.50 -5.24
C GLN A 136 12.20 25.90 -4.66
N PRO A 137 12.32 26.95 -5.52
CA PRO A 137 12.79 28.27 -5.09
C PRO A 137 11.74 29.11 -4.35
N THR A 138 10.45 28.74 -4.43
CA THR A 138 9.36 29.51 -3.82
C THR A 138 8.34 28.60 -3.13
N GLN A 139 7.61 29.13 -2.16
CA GLN A 139 6.53 28.41 -1.49
C GLN A 139 5.43 27.96 -2.48
N ALA A 140 5.13 28.80 -3.48
CA ALA A 140 4.17 28.46 -4.52
C ALA A 140 4.63 27.27 -5.37
N ALA A 141 5.90 27.23 -5.78
CA ALA A 141 6.46 26.10 -6.52
C ALA A 141 6.50 24.81 -5.68
N LYS A 142 6.74 24.91 -4.36
CA LYS A 142 6.64 23.78 -3.44
C LYS A 142 5.22 23.22 -3.37
N ALA A 143 4.22 24.11 -3.23
CA ALA A 143 2.81 23.72 -3.22
C ALA A 143 2.38 23.07 -4.54
N GLU A 144 2.80 23.63 -5.68
CA GLU A 144 2.51 23.07 -7.01
C GLU A 144 3.10 21.67 -7.20
N LEU A 145 4.37 21.46 -6.80
CA LEU A 145 5.00 20.14 -6.87
C LEU A 145 4.29 19.13 -5.96
N CYS A 146 3.91 19.55 -4.75
CA CYS A 146 3.11 18.73 -3.83
C CYS A 146 1.75 18.33 -4.43
N ASP A 147 1.05 19.26 -5.07
CA ASP A 147 -0.19 18.96 -5.78
C ASP A 147 0.02 17.97 -6.93
N GLY A 148 1.17 18.05 -7.61
CA GLY A 148 1.61 17.07 -8.60
C GLY A 148 1.74 15.66 -8.03
N TYR A 149 2.38 15.51 -6.86
CA TYR A 149 2.46 14.20 -6.20
C TYR A 149 1.10 13.65 -5.78
N PHE A 150 0.21 14.50 -5.25
CA PHE A 150 -1.13 14.04 -4.88
C PHE A 150 -1.97 13.70 -6.10
N LYS A 151 -1.80 14.42 -7.21
CA LYS A 151 -2.37 14.03 -8.49
C LYS A 151 -1.85 12.66 -8.95
N ALA A 152 -0.57 12.36 -8.79
CA ALA A 152 -0.02 11.03 -9.12
C ALA A 152 -0.65 9.92 -8.25
N VAL A 153 -0.97 10.19 -6.99
CA VAL A 153 -1.73 9.26 -6.12
C VAL A 153 -3.15 9.05 -6.63
N ASP A 154 -3.82 10.14 -7.04
CA ASP A 154 -5.17 10.07 -7.63
C ASP A 154 -5.18 9.31 -8.97
N ASP A 155 -4.14 9.51 -9.78
CA ASP A 155 -3.88 8.83 -11.06
C ASP A 155 -3.38 7.39 -10.86
N ARG A 156 -3.38 6.88 -9.61
CA ARG A 156 -3.03 5.50 -9.24
C ARG A 156 -1.58 5.11 -9.48
N GLN A 157 -0.68 6.07 -9.68
CA GLN A 157 0.74 5.79 -9.86
C GLN A 157 1.41 5.24 -8.59
N PHE A 158 0.76 5.35 -7.44
CA PHE A 158 1.19 4.74 -6.18
C PHE A 158 0.46 3.42 -5.86
N ASP A 159 -0.44 2.98 -6.74
CA ASP A 159 -1.20 1.76 -6.50
C ASP A 159 -0.28 0.54 -6.71
N LEU A 160 -0.41 -0.46 -5.82
CA LEU A 160 0.39 -1.68 -5.88
C LEU A 160 0.23 -2.40 -7.23
N THR A 161 -0.99 -2.40 -7.77
CA THR A 161 -1.30 -2.98 -9.09
C THR A 161 -0.53 -2.33 -10.25
N VAL A 162 -0.03 -1.10 -10.07
CA VAL A 162 0.75 -0.37 -11.07
C VAL A 162 2.25 -0.54 -10.80
N ASN A 163 2.68 -0.32 -9.54
CA ASN A 163 4.10 -0.32 -9.20
C ASN A 163 4.71 -1.72 -9.04
N ASP A 164 3.90 -2.69 -8.65
CA ASP A 164 4.33 -4.07 -8.42
C ASP A 164 3.19 -5.06 -8.71
N PRO A 165 2.91 -5.31 -10.00
CA PRO A 165 1.82 -6.19 -10.40
C PRO A 165 1.99 -7.64 -9.93
N ALA A 166 3.24 -8.10 -9.76
CA ALA A 166 3.52 -9.45 -9.29
C ALA A 166 3.13 -9.61 -7.81
N LEU A 167 3.49 -8.62 -6.98
CA LEU A 167 3.07 -8.60 -5.58
C LEU A 167 1.57 -8.39 -5.42
N ALA A 168 0.95 -7.57 -6.26
CA ALA A 168 -0.51 -7.42 -6.29
C ALA A 168 -1.20 -8.77 -6.58
N ALA A 169 -0.77 -9.49 -7.62
CA ALA A 169 -1.31 -10.80 -7.96
C ALA A 169 -1.10 -11.85 -6.85
N PHE A 170 0.05 -11.79 -6.16
CA PHE A 170 0.30 -12.61 -4.98
C PHE A 170 -0.73 -12.35 -3.87
N PHE A 171 -1.01 -11.08 -3.55
CA PHE A 171 -2.03 -10.74 -2.56
C PHE A 171 -3.44 -11.13 -3.02
N ASP A 172 -3.79 -10.87 -4.28
CA ASP A 172 -5.10 -11.22 -4.85
C ASP A 172 -5.42 -12.71 -4.70
N LYS A 173 -4.43 -13.58 -4.98
CA LYS A 173 -4.57 -15.03 -4.80
C LYS A 173 -4.90 -15.39 -3.35
N ARG A 174 -4.23 -14.76 -2.39
CA ARG A 174 -4.42 -15.02 -0.94
C ARG A 174 -5.75 -14.50 -0.43
N ILE A 175 -6.13 -13.29 -0.82
CA ILE A 175 -7.43 -12.68 -0.48
C ILE A 175 -8.57 -13.53 -1.05
N ALA A 176 -8.45 -14.02 -2.29
CA ALA A 176 -9.44 -14.92 -2.89
C ALA A 176 -9.55 -16.25 -2.12
N ALA A 177 -8.42 -16.85 -1.74
CA ALA A 177 -8.41 -18.09 -0.95
C ALA A 177 -9.06 -17.93 0.44
N GLU A 178 -8.85 -16.79 1.11
CA GLU A 178 -9.50 -16.47 2.39
C GLU A 178 -11.02 -16.32 2.23
N ARG A 179 -11.46 -15.61 1.19
CA ARG A 179 -12.89 -15.43 0.91
C ARG A 179 -13.57 -16.76 0.56
N ALA A 180 -12.89 -17.65 -0.16
CA ALA A 180 -13.41 -18.99 -0.44
C ALA A 180 -13.53 -19.84 0.83
N SER A 181 -12.55 -19.74 1.73
CA SER A 181 -12.54 -20.49 3.00
C SER A 181 -13.63 -20.02 3.96
N SER A 182 -13.92 -18.72 3.99
CA SER A 182 -14.99 -18.13 4.81
C SER A 182 -16.40 -18.31 4.24
N ALA A 183 -16.54 -18.64 2.96
CA ALA A 183 -17.83 -18.87 2.29
C ALA A 183 -18.34 -20.33 2.39
N THR A 184 -17.58 -21.26 2.96
CA THR A 184 -18.02 -22.67 3.12
C THR A 184 -18.98 -22.77 4.31
N PRO A 185 -20.28 -23.07 4.10
CA PRO A 185 -21.21 -23.23 5.21
C PRO A 185 -20.81 -24.44 6.06
N PRO A 186 -21.00 -24.38 7.40
CA PRO A 186 -20.72 -25.53 8.26
C PRO A 186 -21.53 -26.75 7.79
N PRO A 187 -20.98 -27.97 7.90
CA PRO A 187 -21.73 -29.17 7.55
C PRO A 187 -23.05 -29.19 8.33
N PRO A 188 -24.17 -29.59 7.71
CA PRO A 188 -25.45 -29.66 8.41
C PRO A 188 -25.28 -30.55 9.64
N PRO A 189 -25.93 -30.20 10.78
CA PRO A 189 -25.83 -31.01 11.98
C PRO A 189 -26.25 -32.45 11.66
N PRO A 190 -25.62 -33.47 12.26
CA PRO A 190 -25.99 -34.86 12.04
C PRO A 190 -27.49 -35.01 12.35
N ALA A 191 -28.24 -35.53 11.37
CA ALA A 191 -29.66 -35.79 11.53
C ALA A 191 -29.86 -36.62 12.78
N SER A 192 -30.60 -36.07 13.75
CA SER A 192 -30.94 -36.78 14.97
C SER A 192 -31.70 -38.05 14.58
N SER A 193 -31.09 -39.21 14.83
CA SER A 193 -31.75 -40.50 14.69
C SER A 193 -33.09 -40.46 15.44
N PRO A 194 -34.20 -40.94 14.84
CA PRO A 194 -35.48 -40.94 15.53
C PRO A 194 -35.36 -41.81 16.79
N ALA A 195 -35.61 -41.20 17.95
CA ALA A 195 -35.68 -41.89 19.21
C ALA A 195 -36.85 -42.89 19.17
N SER A 196 -36.52 -44.18 19.27
CA SER A 196 -37.50 -45.24 19.50
C SER A 196 -38.30 -44.93 20.76
N SER A 197 -39.61 -44.73 20.62
CA SER A 197 -40.52 -44.57 21.75
C SER A 197 -40.61 -45.88 22.54
N PRO A 198 -40.49 -45.88 23.88
CA PRO A 198 -40.88 -47.05 24.66
C PRO A 198 -42.41 -47.07 24.80
N ALA A 199 -43.01 -48.21 24.44
CA ALA A 199 -44.42 -48.49 24.63
C ALA A 199 -44.79 -48.41 26.13
N GLY A 200 -45.82 -47.63 26.44
CA GLY A 200 -46.42 -47.60 27.77
C GLY A 200 -47.06 -48.94 28.10
N SER A 201 -46.77 -49.45 29.30
CA SER A 201 -47.47 -50.60 29.87
C SER A 201 -48.34 -50.10 31.02
N ALA A 202 -49.65 -50.07 30.78
CA ALA A 202 -50.67 -49.73 31.77
C ALA A 202 -51.30 -51.01 32.31
N GLY A 203 -51.23 -51.19 33.63
CA GLY A 203 -52.38 -51.50 34.50
C GLY A 203 -53.14 -52.83 34.35
N SER A 204 -52.92 -53.68 35.36
CA SER A 204 -53.94 -54.32 36.22
C SER A 204 -54.70 -55.58 35.78
N SER A 205 -54.78 -56.47 36.78
CA SER A 205 -55.33 -57.83 36.90
C SER A 205 -56.77 -58.08 36.43
N PRO A 206 -57.20 -59.36 36.40
CA PRO A 206 -58.19 -59.79 37.41
C PRO A 206 -58.06 -61.22 37.98
N VAL A 207 -58.62 -61.35 39.20
CA VAL A 207 -59.25 -62.50 39.92
C VAL A 207 -60.14 -63.36 38.96
N SER A 208 -60.45 -64.66 39.08
CA SER A 208 -60.60 -65.65 40.16
C SER A 208 -60.68 -67.08 39.57
N LYS A 209 -60.39 -68.12 40.36
CA LYS A 209 -61.39 -69.14 40.76
C LYS A 209 -60.93 -69.85 42.02
#